data_AF-A0AA37AB59-F1
#
_entry.id   AF-A0AA37AB59-F1
#
_cell.length_a   1.000
_cell.length_b   1.000
_cell.length_c   1.000
_cell.angle_alpha   90.00
_cell.angle_beta   90.00
_cell.angle_gamma   90.00
#
_symmetry.space_group_name_H-M   'P 1'
#
loop_
_entity.id
_entity.type
_entity.pdbx_description
1 polymer ?
#
loop_
_entity_poly.entity_id
_entity_poly.type
_entity_poly.pdbx_seq_one_letter_code
_entity_poly.pdbx_strand_id
1 'polypeptide(L)'
;PARRAAAGELEGDAAELFGRLRALRAQLARRQGVPAYVVFSDKTLREMAISRPRTTAELRAVSGVGSAKAERYGRDFLTVIQDFPS
;
A
#
# COMPACT_ATOMS: atom_id res chain seq x y z
N PRO A 1 -5.77 -21.38 22.66
CA PRO A 1 -5.48 -21.75 21.26
C PRO A 1 -5.70 -20.56 20.31
N ALA A 2 -4.62 -19.78 20.09
CA ALA A 2 -4.65 -18.65 19.17
C ALA A 2 -4.64 -19.18 17.74
N ARG A 3 -5.79 -19.09 17.06
CA ARG A 3 -5.85 -19.22 15.61
C ARG A 3 -5.05 -18.03 15.06
N ARG A 4 -3.75 -18.23 14.82
CA ARG A 4 -2.99 -17.40 13.90
C ARG A 4 -3.77 -17.49 12.59
N ALA A 5 -4.61 -16.49 12.34
CA ALA A 5 -5.12 -16.24 11.02
C ALA A 5 -3.88 -16.08 10.16
N ALA A 6 -3.57 -17.12 9.39
CA ALA A 6 -2.67 -17.02 8.27
C ALA A 6 -3.07 -15.76 7.50
N ALA A 7 -2.06 -15.02 7.05
CA ALA A 7 -2.21 -13.93 6.13
C ALA A 7 -3.24 -14.33 5.07
N GLY A 8 -4.44 -13.73 5.12
CA GLY A 8 -5.43 -13.92 4.08
C GLY A 8 -4.76 -13.54 2.76
N GLU A 9 -4.65 -14.51 1.86
CA GLU A 9 -4.29 -14.23 0.48
C GLU A 9 -5.36 -13.28 -0.02
N LEU A 10 -4.95 -12.09 -0.45
CA LEU A 10 -5.87 -11.20 -1.13
C LEU A 10 -6.33 -11.94 -2.38
N GLU A 11 -7.63 -11.87 -2.67
CA GLU A 11 -8.22 -12.48 -3.86
C GLU A 11 -8.74 -11.39 -4.80
N GLY A 12 -8.93 -11.76 -6.07
CA GLY A 12 -9.43 -10.88 -7.12
C GLY A 12 -8.63 -9.59 -7.27
N ASP A 13 -9.33 -8.50 -7.52
CA ASP A 13 -8.76 -7.17 -7.73
C ASP A 13 -7.85 -6.68 -6.60
N ALA A 14 -8.17 -7.02 -5.34
CA ALA A 14 -7.34 -6.61 -4.21
C ALA A 14 -5.96 -7.26 -4.29
N ALA A 15 -5.88 -8.50 -4.78
CA ALA A 15 -4.61 -9.19 -5.02
C ALA A 15 -3.79 -8.51 -6.11
N GLU A 16 -4.46 -8.13 -7.21
CA GLU A 16 -3.81 -7.47 -8.34
C GLU A 16 -3.31 -6.08 -7.95
N LEU A 17 -4.16 -5.27 -7.32
CA LEU A 17 -3.79 -3.94 -6.82
C LEU A 17 -2.63 -4.05 -5.81
N PHE A 18 -2.67 -5.00 -4.88
CA PHE A 18 -1.55 -5.26 -3.97
C PHE A 18 -0.25 -5.58 -4.71
N GLY A 19 -0.31 -6.33 -5.81
CA GLY A 19 0.83 -6.57 -6.71
C GLY A 19 1.40 -5.28 -7.29
N ARG A 20 0.53 -4.40 -7.82
CA ARG A 20 0.94 -3.09 -8.38
C ARG A 20 1.54 -2.18 -7.32
N LEU A 21 0.96 -2.12 -6.13
CA LEU A 21 1.48 -1.33 -5.01
C LEU A 21 2.84 -1.86 -4.53
N ARG A 22 3.05 -3.19 -4.52
CA ARG A 22 4.36 -3.79 -4.22
C ARG A 22 5.40 -3.41 -5.26
N ALA A 23 5.05 -3.43 -6.54
CA ALA A 23 5.95 -3.02 -7.63
C ALA A 23 6.36 -1.55 -7.49
N LEU A 24 5.39 -0.65 -7.28
CA LEU A 24 5.67 0.78 -7.04
C LEU A 24 6.60 0.98 -5.83
N ARG A 25 6.29 0.32 -4.70
CA ARG A 25 7.11 0.38 -3.49
C ARG A 25 8.56 -0.05 -3.77
N ALA A 26 8.75 -1.15 -4.48
CA ALA A 26 10.08 -1.65 -4.82
C ALA A 26 10.85 -0.65 -5.69
N GLN A 27 10.20 -0.02 -6.66
CA GLN A 27 10.82 1.01 -7.49
C GLN A 27 11.25 2.24 -6.66
N LEU A 28 10.37 2.75 -5.80
CA LEU A 28 10.66 3.90 -4.94
C LEU A 28 11.78 3.61 -3.94
N ALA A 29 11.79 2.41 -3.37
CA ALA A 29 12.83 1.97 -2.45
C ALA A 29 14.19 1.86 -3.13
N ARG A 30 14.24 1.26 -4.33
CA ARG A 30 15.45 1.20 -5.16
C ARG A 30 15.98 2.59 -5.49
N ARG A 31 15.12 3.52 -5.93
CA ARG A 31 15.50 4.91 -6.24
C ARG A 31 16.12 5.64 -5.04
N GLN A 32 15.73 5.27 -3.83
CA GLN A 32 16.21 5.90 -2.60
C GLN A 32 17.33 5.13 -1.90
N GLY A 33 17.73 3.96 -2.42
CA GLY A 33 18.74 3.12 -1.78
C GLY A 33 18.31 2.55 -0.42
N VAL A 34 17.00 2.41 -0.17
CA VAL A 34 16.47 1.94 1.11
C VAL A 34 15.76 0.59 0.96
N PRO A 35 15.66 -0.22 2.02
CA PRO A 35 14.80 -1.41 2.01
C PRO A 35 13.33 -1.06 1.75
N ALA A 36 12.60 -1.91 1.02
CA ALA A 36 11.23 -1.63 0.60
C ALA A 36 10.26 -1.35 1.76
N TYR A 37 10.42 -2.05 2.89
CA TYR A 37 9.57 -1.87 4.07
C TYR A 37 9.65 -0.45 4.68
N VAL A 38 10.73 0.30 4.39
CA VAL A 38 10.89 1.69 4.84
C VAL A 38 9.86 2.61 4.18
N VAL A 39 9.54 2.36 2.90
CA VAL A 39 8.47 3.08 2.19
C VAL A 39 7.13 2.72 2.83
N PHE A 40 6.68 1.46 2.71
CA PHE A 40 5.50 0.95 3.41
C PHE A 40 5.65 -0.53 3.75
N SER A 41 5.06 -0.96 4.86
CA SER A 41 4.99 -2.38 5.22
C SER A 41 4.02 -3.14 4.30
N ASP A 42 4.16 -4.46 4.22
CA ASP A 42 3.17 -5.29 3.51
C ASP A 42 1.77 -5.17 4.09
N LYS A 43 1.66 -5.05 5.43
CA LYS A 43 0.37 -4.81 6.10
C LYS A 43 -0.29 -3.55 5.57
N THR A 44 0.45 -2.45 5.51
CA THR A 44 -0.04 -1.16 5.00
C THR A 44 -0.47 -1.27 3.54
N LEU A 45 0.33 -1.92 2.69
CA LEU A 45 -0.03 -2.09 1.27
C LEU A 45 -1.28 -2.96 1.07
N ARG A 46 -1.46 -4.02 1.87
CA ARG A 46 -2.68 -4.84 1.82
C ARG A 46 -3.90 -4.03 2.23
N GLU A 47 -3.78 -3.24 3.29
CA GLU A 47 -4.86 -2.37 3.75
C GLU A 47 -5.22 -1.33 2.67
N MET A 48 -4.24 -0.70 2.01
CA MET A 48 -4.49 0.17 0.84
C MET A 48 -5.21 -0.57 -0.29
N ALA A 49 -4.83 -1.82 -0.58
CA ALA A 49 -5.45 -2.59 -1.65
C ALA A 49 -6.92 -2.95 -1.34
N ILE A 50 -7.24 -3.17 -0.06
CA ILE A 50 -8.61 -3.45 0.40
C ILE A 50 -9.45 -2.16 0.45
N SER A 51 -8.93 -1.09 1.05
CA SER A 51 -9.68 0.15 1.28
C SER A 51 -9.73 1.08 0.07
N ARG A 52 -8.83 0.88 -0.91
CA ARG A 52 -8.71 1.64 -2.17
C ARG A 52 -8.85 3.17 -1.96
N PRO A 53 -8.04 3.79 -1.08
CA PRO A 53 -8.16 5.22 -0.79
C PRO A 53 -7.98 6.05 -2.07
N ARG A 54 -8.89 7.01 -2.26
CA ARG A 54 -8.92 7.92 -3.41
C ARG A 54 -8.45 9.32 -3.03
N THR A 55 -8.31 9.63 -1.75
CA THR A 55 -7.84 10.94 -1.26
C THR A 55 -6.67 10.81 -0.28
N THR A 56 -5.89 11.89 -0.11
CA THR A 56 -4.81 11.92 0.89
C THR A 56 -5.34 11.74 2.32
N ALA A 57 -6.56 12.21 2.60
CA ALA A 57 -7.20 12.02 3.90
C ALA A 57 -7.50 10.53 4.16
N GLU A 58 -8.09 9.83 3.19
CA GLU A 58 -8.32 8.38 3.27
C GLU A 58 -7.00 7.60 3.36
N LEU A 59 -5.98 8.01 2.60
CA LEU A 59 -4.66 7.38 2.68
C LEU A 59 -4.05 7.51 4.07
N ARG A 60 -4.21 8.66 4.74
CA ARG A 60 -3.76 8.88 6.12
C ARG A 60 -4.53 8.05 7.15
N ALA A 61 -5.73 7.60 6.82
CA ALA A 61 -6.50 6.70 7.69
C ALA A 61 -5.96 5.26 7.67
N VAL A 62 -5.14 4.90 6.66
CA VAL A 62 -4.53 3.57 6.56
C VAL A 62 -3.44 3.37 7.61
N SER A 63 -3.47 2.24 8.32
CA SER A 63 -2.49 1.91 9.35
C SER A 63 -1.06 1.86 8.81
N GLY A 64 -0.17 2.67 9.42
CA GLY A 64 1.23 2.79 9.02
C GLY A 64 1.51 3.91 8.01
N VAL A 65 0.50 4.70 7.64
CA VAL A 65 0.66 5.93 6.85
C VAL A 65 0.66 7.15 7.78
N GLY A 66 1.84 7.52 8.29
CA GLY A 66 2.03 8.79 8.99
C GLY A 66 2.11 9.99 8.04
N SER A 67 2.00 11.21 8.59
CA SER A 67 2.02 12.47 7.83
C SER A 67 3.18 12.57 6.85
N ALA A 68 4.41 12.29 7.30
CA ALA A 68 5.60 12.35 6.45
C ALA A 68 5.55 11.36 5.26
N LYS A 69 4.97 10.17 5.46
CA LYS A 69 4.83 9.18 4.38
C LYS A 69 3.71 9.56 3.41
N ALA A 70 2.61 10.11 3.91
CA ALA A 70 1.53 10.62 3.07
C ALA A 70 2.01 11.77 2.18
N GLU A 71 2.81 12.68 2.72
CA GLU A 71 3.40 13.78 1.94
C GLU A 71 4.42 13.28 0.91
N ARG A 72 5.31 12.36 1.32
CA ARG A 72 6.41 11.90 0.48
C ARG A 72 6.00 10.91 -0.62
N TYR A 73 5.06 10.02 -0.32
CA TYR A 73 4.69 8.91 -1.20
C TYR A 73 3.22 8.92 -1.60
N GLY A 74 2.37 9.71 -0.93
CA GLY A 74 0.92 9.57 -1.07
C GLY A 74 0.44 9.79 -2.49
N ARG A 75 0.99 10.78 -3.20
CA ARG A 75 0.64 11.05 -4.61
C ARG A 75 0.87 9.84 -5.51
N ASP A 76 2.04 9.19 -5.41
CA ASP A 76 2.38 8.05 -6.27
C ASP A 76 1.45 6.85 -6.01
N PHE A 77 1.20 6.56 -4.73
CA PHE A 77 0.33 5.44 -4.35
C PHE A 77 -1.14 5.71 -4.69
N LEU A 78 -1.63 6.93 -4.45
CA LEU A 78 -2.98 7.33 -4.83
C LEU A 78 -3.18 7.25 -6.35
N THR A 79 -2.18 7.64 -7.15
CA THR A 79 -2.27 7.53 -8.61
C THR A 79 -2.49 6.07 -9.03
N VAL A 80 -1.68 5.13 -8.53
CA VAL A 80 -1.84 3.70 -8.84
C VAL A 80 -3.20 3.16 -8.42
N ILE A 81 -3.72 3.58 -7.26
CA ILE A 81 -5.04 3.15 -6.77
C ILE A 81 -6.16 3.78 -7.60
N GLN A 82 -5.97 5.02 -8.04
CA GLN A 82 -6.95 5.76 -8.84
C GLN A 82 -7.10 5.22 -10.26
N ASP A 83 -5.98 4.84 -10.87
CA ASP A 83 -5.87 4.26 -12.21
C ASP A 83 -6.24 2.77 -12.25
N PHE A 84 -6.36 2.12 -11.09
CA PHE A 84 -6.80 0.72 -11.03
C PHE A 84 -8.29 0.63 -11.31
N PRO A 85 -8.73 -0.22 -12.28
CA PRO A 85 -10.14 -0.37 -12.61
C PRO A 85 -10.93 -0.88 -11.40
N SER A 86 -12.12 -0.31 -11.23
CA SER A 86 -13.04 -0.64 -10.12
C SER A 86 -13.74 -1.97 -10.34
#